data_AF-A0A523DV71-F1
#
_entry.id   AF-A0A523DV71-F1
#
_cell.length_a   1.000
_cell.length_b   1.000
_cell.length_c   1.000
_cell.angle_alpha   90.00
_cell.angle_beta   90.00
_cell.angle_gamma   90.00
#
_symmetry.space_group_name_H-M   'P 1'
#
loop_
_entity.id
_entity.type
_entity.pdbx_description
1 polymer ?
#
loop_
_entity_poly.entity_id
_entity_poly.type
_entity_poly.pdbx_seq_one_letter_code
_entity_poly.pdbx_strand_id
1 'polypeptide(L)' 'EARRVGHHTTKKEAVTAALKEYVQRRRQQRILDLAGQIEYDPDYDHTALRRRGIKS' A
#
# COMPACT_ATOMS: atom_id res chain seq x y z
N GLU A 1 19.16 -16.85 1.16
CA GLU A 1 18.67 -15.61 0.51
C GLU A 1 17.65 -14.81 1.32
N ALA A 2 16.37 -15.20 1.42
CA ALA A 2 15.33 -14.38 2.07
C ALA A 2 15.68 -13.87 3.49
N ARG A 3 16.28 -14.71 4.34
CA ARG A 3 16.74 -14.31 5.69
C ARG A 3 17.82 -13.22 5.65
N ARG A 4 18.76 -13.31 4.71
CA ARG A 4 19.91 -12.40 4.58
C ARG A 4 19.49 -11.07 3.95
N VAL A 5 18.65 -11.14 2.91
CA VAL A 5 18.13 -9.97 2.17
C VAL A 5 17.07 -9.22 2.98
N GLY A 6 16.20 -9.94 3.70
CA GLY A 6 15.19 -9.34 4.59
C GLY A 6 15.69 -9.04 6.01
N HIS A 7 17.00 -9.19 6.27
CA HIS A 7 17.62 -8.93 7.57
C HIS A 7 16.95 -9.62 8.77
N HIS A 8 16.51 -10.87 8.59
CA HIS A 8 15.82 -11.62 9.64
C HIS A 8 16.80 -12.42 10.50
N THR A 9 16.56 -12.42 11.82
CA THR A 9 17.39 -13.15 12.79
C THR A 9 17.23 -14.65 12.60
N THR A 10 16.05 -15.13 12.19
CA THR A 10 15.79 -16.56 11.96
C THR A 10 15.14 -16.86 10.61
N LYS A 11 15.19 -18.13 10.19
CA LYS A 11 14.45 -18.60 9.01
C LYS A 11 12.94 -18.48 9.20
N LYS A 12 12.44 -18.78 10.41
CA LYS A 12 11.01 -18.69 10.75
C LYS A 12 10.49 -17.27 10.59
N GLU A 13 11.26 -16.29 11.06
CA GLU A 13 10.93 -14.87 10.88
C GLU A 13 10.88 -14.48 9.40
N ALA A 14 11.87 -14.90 8.61
CA ALA A 14 11.88 -14.63 7.17
C ALA A 14 10.67 -15.21 6.45
N VAL A 15 10.28 -16.45 6.77
CA VAL A 15 9.08 -17.08 6.19
C VAL A 15 7.82 -16.36 6.64
N THR A 16 7.75 -15.97 7.92
CA THR A 16 6.59 -15.26 8.47
C THR A 16 6.42 -13.89 7.81
N ALA A 17 7.53 -13.15 7.62
CA ALA A 17 7.54 -11.86 6.94
C ALA A 17 7.08 -12.00 5.47
N ALA A 18 7.63 -12.97 4.74
CA ALA A 18 7.25 -13.22 3.34
C ALA A 18 5.75 -13.58 3.20
N LEU A 19 5.19 -14.39 4.10
CA LEU A 19 3.77 -14.72 4.08
C LEU A 19 2.88 -13.50 4.36
N LYS A 20 3.27 -12.65 5.31
CA LYS A 20 2.56 -11.39 5.59
C LYS A 20 2.55 -10.48 4.37
N GLU A 21 3.72 -10.28 3.75
CA GLU A 21 3.87 -9.43 2.57
C GLU A 21 3.05 -9.97 1.39
N TYR A 22 3.10 -11.29 1.14
CA TYR A 22 2.31 -11.93 0.10
C TYR A 22 0.80 -11.68 0.25
N VAL A 23 0.28 -11.86 1.46
CA VAL A 23 -1.13 -11.61 1.77
C VAL A 23 -1.47 -10.13 1.63
N GLN A 24 -0.61 -9.24 2.16
CA GLN A 24 -0.81 -7.79 2.06
C GLN A 24 -0.83 -7.31 0.61
N ARG A 25 0.12 -7.75 -0.22
CA ARG A 25 0.18 -7.42 -1.64
C ARG A 25 -1.09 -7.84 -2.36
N ARG A 26 -1.59 -9.06 -2.11
CA ARG A 26 -2.85 -9.52 -2.71
C ARG A 26 -4.07 -8.73 -2.23
N ARG A 27 -4.10 -8.35 -0.95
CA ARG A 27 -5.17 -7.47 -0.42
C ARG A 27 -5.11 -6.08 -1.04
N GLN A 28 -3.92 -5.53 -1.22
CA GLN A 28 -3.73 -4.22 -1.87
C GLN A 28 -4.19 -4.24 -3.33
N GLN A 29 -3.93 -5.33 -4.06
CA GLN A 29 -4.40 -5.47 -5.44
C GLN A 29 -5.92 -5.36 -5.60
N ARG A 30 -6.70 -5.68 -4.56
CA ARG A 30 -8.16 -5.53 -4.57
C ARG A 30 -8.62 -4.08 -4.68
N ILE A 31 -7.74 -3.09 -4.50
CA ILE A 31 -8.09 -1.69 -4.80
C ILE A 31 -8.52 -1.52 -6.25
N LEU A 32 -8.00 -2.34 -7.16
CA LEU A 32 -8.35 -2.32 -8.58
C LEU A 32 -9.79 -2.78 -8.81
N ASP A 33 -10.35 -3.59 -7.91
CA ASP A 33 -11.75 -4.02 -8.01
C ASP A 33 -12.72 -2.83 -7.89
N LEU A 34 -12.28 -1.73 -7.27
CA LEU A 34 -13.07 -0.51 -7.11
C LEU A 34 -12.92 0.47 -8.28
N ALA A 35 -12.03 0.20 -9.23
CA ALA A 35 -11.81 1.09 -10.38
C ALA A 35 -13.10 1.20 -11.21
N GLY A 36 -13.55 2.43 -11.47
CA GLY A 36 -14.79 2.70 -12.19
C GLY A 36 -16.08 2.45 -11.41
N GLN A 37 -16.00 1.95 -10.15
CA GLN A 37 -17.15 1.81 -9.25
C GLN A 37 -17.32 3.00 -8.31
N ILE A 38 -16.26 3.79 -8.14
CA ILE A 38 -16.28 5.00 -7.31
C ILE A 38 -16.62 6.19 -8.20
N GLU A 39 -17.79 6.77 -7.98
CA GLU A 39 -18.16 8.06 -8.53
C GLU A 39 -17.55 9.17 -7.67
N TYR A 40 -16.85 10.09 -8.33
CA TYR A 40 -16.34 11.30 -7.69
C TYR A 40 -17.36 12.42 -7.83
N ASP A 41 -17.47 13.25 -6.80
CA ASP A 41 -18.23 14.49 -6.89
C ASP A 41 -17.61 15.38 -8.00
N PRO A 42 -18.40 15.85 -8.98
CA PRO A 42 -17.91 16.69 -10.07
C PRO A 42 -17.17 17.96 -9.60
N ASP A 43 -17.54 18.47 -8.43
CA ASP A 43 -16.96 19.69 -7.84
C ASP A 43 -15.78 19.38 -6.89
N TYR A 44 -15.31 18.12 -6.84
CA TYR A 44 -14.20 17.72 -5.97
C TYR A 44 -12.84 18.29 -6.43
N ASP A 45 -12.40 19.38 -5.79
CA ASP A 45 -11.07 19.95 -5.99
C ASP A 45 -9.99 19.18 -5.19
N HIS A 46 -9.45 18.12 -5.80
CA HIS A 46 -8.29 17.39 -5.26
C HIS A 46 -7.02 18.26 -5.13
N THR A 47 -6.92 19.42 -5.79
CA THR A 47 -5.75 20.31 -5.70
C THR A 47 -5.76 21.20 -4.45
N ALA A 48 -6.93 21.41 -3.84
CA ALA A 48 -7.06 22.11 -2.57
C ALA A 48 -6.25 21.42 -1.45
N LEU A 49 -6.17 20.08 -1.48
CA LEU A 49 -5.38 19.30 -0.53
C LEU A 49 -3.87 19.58 -0.64
N ARG A 50 -3.37 19.80 -1.86
CA ARG A 50 -1.95 20.11 -2.11
C ARG A 50 -1.57 21.51 -1.65
N ARG A 51 -2.45 22.49 -1.86
CA ARG A 51 -2.22 23.89 -1.44
C ARG A 51 -2.13 24.04 0.09
N ARG A 52 -2.81 23.17 0.84
CA ARG A 52 -2.83 23.22 2.32
C ARG A 52 -1.54 22.72 2.98
N GLY A 53 -0.75 21.89 2.27
CA GLY A 53 0.54 21.38 2.75
C GLY A 53 1.74 22.27 2.42
N ILE A 54 1.57 23.28 1.56
CA ILE A 54 2.58 24.30 1.27
C ILE A 54 2.23 25.54 2.09
N LYS A 55 2.44 25.47 3.40
CA LYS A 55 2.68 26.68 4.19
C LYS A 55 4.20 26.81 4.34
N SER A 56 4.75 27.82 3.67
CA SER A 56 6.11 28.34 3.87
C SER A 56 6.34 28.73 5.32
#